data_AF-A0A9E0XPX2-F1
#
_entry.id   AF-A0A9E0XPX2-F1
#
_cell.length_a   1.000
_cell.length_b   1.000
_cell.length_c   1.000
_cell.angle_alpha   90.00
_cell.angle_beta   90.00
_cell.angle_gamma   90.00
#
_symmetry.space_group_name_H-M   'P 1'
#
loop_
_entity.id
_entity.type
_entity.pdbx_description
1 polymer ?
#
loop_
_entity_poly.entity_id
_entity_poly.type
_entity_poly.pdbx_seq_one_letter_code
_entity_poly.pdbx_strand_id
1 'polypeptide(L)'
;MTGANAHADDWAERLEARYRPMLESSPSTTARYQAHLNLGLLACRGTDMAEARAHLEAAAAAGIDDLSERAARGAVTNDPIALELPLMLTAAFGDERVRQAAADLPREPWFGESQWHPDLQVLAAALDALRNLSARRPLAAVRLTEIAAAARSLHSDDRPYPWIGALVVGLAALKAADPMALEASIDSLLRLHEREAKAGSWQRLPEGLLALWPLALYRLARERGLNPAVDSPYLPPGLVG
;
A
#
# COMPACT_ATOMS: atom_id res chain seq x y z
N MET A 1 27.92 -18.18 0.98
CA MET A 1 27.50 -16.88 0.43
C MET A 1 27.54 -16.98 -1.09
N THR A 2 26.39 -17.06 -1.74
CA THR A 2 26.27 -17.09 -3.21
C THR A 2 26.39 -15.66 -3.75
N GLY A 3 26.98 -15.46 -4.94
CA GLY A 3 27.24 -14.14 -5.52
C GLY A 3 26.01 -13.24 -5.73
N ALA A 4 24.80 -13.80 -5.71
CA ALA A 4 23.55 -13.04 -5.74
C ALA A 4 23.35 -12.15 -4.49
N ASN A 5 23.84 -12.58 -3.32
CA ASN A 5 23.72 -11.80 -2.09
C ASN A 5 24.66 -10.59 -2.11
N ALA A 6 25.89 -10.74 -2.64
CA ALA A 6 26.87 -9.65 -2.71
C ALA A 6 26.41 -8.48 -3.61
N HIS A 7 25.78 -8.78 -4.74
CA HIS A 7 25.17 -7.74 -5.59
C HIS A 7 24.02 -7.03 -4.89
N ALA A 8 23.20 -7.78 -4.15
CA ALA A 8 22.09 -7.20 -3.42
C ALA A 8 22.59 -6.29 -2.28
N ASP A 9 23.68 -6.64 -1.59
CA ASP A 9 24.27 -5.87 -0.49
C ASP A 9 24.89 -4.55 -1.00
N ASP A 10 25.66 -4.59 -2.10
CA ASP A 10 26.20 -3.38 -2.77
C ASP A 10 25.07 -2.42 -3.22
N TRP A 11 23.96 -2.95 -3.73
CA TRP A 11 22.79 -2.11 -4.05
C TRP A 11 22.16 -1.49 -2.80
N ALA A 12 22.09 -2.21 -1.68
CA ALA A 12 21.53 -1.69 -0.44
C ALA A 12 22.39 -0.53 0.10
N GLU A 13 23.71 -0.70 0.14
CA GLU A 13 24.66 0.36 0.56
C GLU A 13 24.54 1.61 -0.33
N ARG A 14 24.41 1.44 -1.65
CA ARG A 14 24.24 2.56 -2.58
C ARG A 14 22.93 3.31 -2.39
N LEU A 15 21.83 2.59 -2.14
CA LEU A 15 20.53 3.20 -1.87
C LEU A 15 20.56 3.96 -0.55
N GLU A 16 21.17 3.40 0.49
CA GLU A 16 21.33 4.09 1.77
C GLU A 16 22.18 5.36 1.64
N ALA A 17 23.33 5.27 0.98
CA ALA A 17 24.22 6.42 0.72
C ALA A 17 23.55 7.49 -0.14
N ARG A 18 22.57 7.12 -0.98
CA ARG A 18 21.77 8.06 -1.77
C ARG A 18 20.70 8.76 -0.94
N TYR A 19 19.92 8.01 -0.17
CA TYR A 19 18.70 8.53 0.46
C TYR A 19 18.91 9.11 1.86
N ARG A 20 19.89 8.62 2.64
CA ARG A 20 20.15 9.15 3.99
C ARG A 20 20.56 10.63 3.95
N PRO A 21 21.51 11.07 3.10
CA PRO A 21 21.87 12.49 3.00
C PRO A 21 20.73 13.40 2.51
N MET A 22 19.79 12.86 1.72
CA MET A 22 18.63 13.64 1.24
C MET A 22 17.76 14.14 2.40
N LEU A 23 17.67 13.39 3.50
CA LEU A 23 16.90 13.80 4.67
C LEU A 23 17.59 14.92 5.46
N GLU A 24 18.91 15.03 5.38
CA GLU A 24 19.70 16.04 6.06
C GLU A 24 19.64 17.41 5.34
N SER A 25 19.39 17.40 4.03
CA SER A 25 19.45 18.60 3.17
C SER A 25 18.14 19.38 3.04
N SER A 26 17.19 19.24 3.98
CA SER A 26 15.84 19.86 3.89
C SER A 26 15.14 19.64 2.53
N PRO A 27 14.83 18.39 2.18
CA PRO A 27 14.35 18.02 0.85
C PRO A 27 12.92 18.50 0.58
N SER A 28 12.54 18.55 -0.71
CA SER A 28 11.13 18.68 -1.11
C SER A 28 10.29 17.53 -0.55
N THR A 29 8.98 17.73 -0.46
CA THR A 29 8.04 16.73 0.08
C THR A 29 8.11 15.40 -0.68
N THR A 30 8.18 15.45 -2.02
CA THR A 30 8.40 14.26 -2.86
C THR A 30 9.70 13.53 -2.54
N ALA A 31 10.80 14.27 -2.37
CA ALA A 31 12.10 13.70 -2.08
C ALA A 31 12.16 13.09 -0.68
N ARG A 32 11.48 13.72 0.30
CA ARG A 32 11.32 13.18 1.65
C ARG A 32 10.54 11.87 1.65
N TYR A 33 9.41 11.83 0.93
CA TYR A 33 8.62 10.62 0.74
C TYR A 33 9.46 9.47 0.16
N GLN A 34 10.18 9.72 -0.93
CA GLN A 34 11.03 8.72 -1.55
C GLN A 34 12.16 8.25 -0.63
N ALA A 35 12.82 9.17 0.08
CA ALA A 35 13.90 8.81 0.99
C ALA A 35 13.42 7.91 2.13
N HIS A 36 12.34 8.30 2.82
CA HIS A 36 11.77 7.50 3.90
C HIS A 36 11.25 6.15 3.44
N LEU A 37 10.57 6.08 2.29
CA LEU A 37 10.12 4.82 1.72
C LEU A 37 11.30 3.86 1.51
N ASN A 38 12.35 4.32 0.81
CA ASN A 38 13.48 3.45 0.48
C ASN A 38 14.27 3.03 1.73
N LEU A 39 14.51 3.95 2.67
CA LEU A 39 15.19 3.62 3.93
C LEU A 39 14.38 2.65 4.79
N GLY A 40 13.06 2.80 4.85
CA GLY A 40 12.18 1.86 5.56
C GLY A 40 12.24 0.45 4.99
N LEU A 41 12.24 0.32 3.66
CA LEU A 41 12.37 -0.98 2.98
C LEU A 41 13.76 -1.61 3.18
N LEU A 42 14.83 -0.81 3.18
CA LEU A 42 16.18 -1.27 3.48
C LEU A 42 16.29 -1.77 4.92
N ALA A 43 15.70 -1.06 5.88
CA ALA A 43 15.67 -1.47 7.27
C ALA A 43 14.89 -2.78 7.46
N CYS A 44 13.80 -3.00 6.71
CA CYS A 44 13.10 -4.30 6.70
C CYS A 44 14.04 -5.44 6.31
N ARG A 45 14.87 -5.23 5.28
CA ARG A 45 15.89 -6.20 4.85
C ARG A 45 16.97 -6.42 5.91
N GLY A 46 17.42 -5.34 6.56
CA GLY A 46 18.42 -5.37 7.64
C GLY A 46 17.90 -5.93 8.96
N THR A 47 16.63 -6.35 9.03
CA THR A 47 15.92 -6.84 10.22
C THR A 47 15.71 -5.81 11.34
N ASP A 48 15.99 -4.53 11.10
CA ASP A 48 15.67 -3.45 12.04
C ASP A 48 14.22 -2.99 11.83
N MET A 49 13.29 -3.70 12.49
CA MET A 49 11.86 -3.42 12.37
C MET A 49 11.45 -2.09 13.00
N ALA A 50 12.23 -1.57 13.95
CA ALA A 50 11.92 -0.31 14.60
C ALA A 50 12.28 0.88 13.69
N GLU A 51 13.48 0.85 13.09
CA GLU A 51 13.89 1.82 12.07
C GLU A 51 12.97 1.73 10.84
N ALA A 52 12.67 0.52 10.38
CA ALA A 52 11.74 0.30 9.28
C ALA A 52 10.39 0.95 9.52
N ARG A 53 9.79 0.70 10.70
CA ARG A 53 8.52 1.28 11.08
C ARG A 53 8.59 2.81 11.12
N ALA A 54 9.58 3.39 11.78
CA ALA A 54 9.72 4.85 11.89
C ALA A 54 9.82 5.51 10.51
N HIS A 55 10.56 4.91 9.59
CA HIS A 55 10.67 5.41 8.22
C HIS A 55 9.39 5.21 7.41
N LEU A 56 8.70 4.07 7.52
CA LEU A 56 7.44 3.84 6.80
C LEU A 56 6.30 4.74 7.32
N GLU A 57 6.27 5.04 8.62
CA GLU A 57 5.38 6.04 9.23
C GLU A 57 5.65 7.44 8.66
N ALA A 58 6.92 7.84 8.60
CA ALA A 58 7.32 9.13 8.02
C ALA A 58 7.05 9.20 6.51
N ALA A 59 7.20 8.08 5.78
CA ALA A 59 6.86 7.97 4.37
C ALA A 59 5.35 8.11 4.14
N ALA A 60 4.52 7.50 4.99
CA ALA A 60 3.07 7.68 4.93
C ALA A 60 2.69 9.17 5.04
N ALA A 61 3.22 9.86 6.06
CA ALA A 61 2.96 11.29 6.25
C ALA A 61 3.42 12.14 5.05
N ALA A 62 4.67 11.99 4.63
CA ALA A 62 5.24 12.75 3.52
C ALA A 62 4.54 12.44 2.18
N GLY A 63 4.07 11.21 1.97
CA GLY A 63 3.32 10.83 0.78
C GLY A 63 1.97 11.54 0.69
N ILE A 64 1.23 11.64 1.80
CA ILE A 64 -0.04 12.37 1.85
C ILE A 64 0.17 13.88 1.68
N ASP A 65 1.24 14.44 2.26
CA ASP A 65 1.60 15.84 2.05
C ASP A 65 1.93 16.12 0.57
N ASP A 66 2.71 15.25 -0.08
CA ASP A 66 3.06 15.35 -1.51
C ASP A 66 1.82 15.32 -2.41
N LEU A 67 0.89 14.40 -2.14
CA LEU A 67 -0.38 14.34 -2.85
C LEU A 67 -1.21 15.60 -2.64
N SER A 68 -1.30 16.09 -1.41
CA SER A 68 -2.04 17.32 -1.08
C SER A 68 -1.47 18.54 -1.83
N GLU A 69 -0.15 18.68 -1.86
CA GLU A 69 0.52 19.76 -2.60
C GLU A 69 0.29 19.66 -4.11
N ARG A 70 0.36 18.46 -4.69
CA ARG A 70 0.09 18.24 -6.12
C ARG A 70 -1.35 18.60 -6.48
N ALA A 71 -2.31 18.18 -5.67
CA ALA A 71 -3.71 18.52 -5.84
C ALA A 71 -3.93 20.04 -5.77
N ALA A 72 -3.32 20.73 -4.80
CA ALA A 72 -3.40 22.18 -4.66
C ALA A 72 -2.82 22.95 -5.86
N ARG A 73 -1.82 22.37 -6.55
CA ARG A 73 -1.23 22.92 -7.78
C ARG A 73 -2.02 22.57 -9.05
N GLY A 74 -3.10 21.82 -8.95
CA GLY A 74 -3.87 21.35 -10.11
C GLY A 74 -3.12 20.35 -10.98
N ALA A 75 -2.13 19.63 -10.42
CA ALA A 75 -1.43 18.57 -11.15
C ALA A 75 -2.37 17.35 -11.31
N VAL A 76 -3.20 17.37 -12.34
CA VAL A 76 -4.11 16.26 -12.68
C VAL A 76 -3.29 15.16 -13.34
N THR A 77 -3.09 14.04 -12.65
CA THR A 77 -2.44 12.86 -13.24
C THR A 77 -3.44 11.87 -13.83
N ASN A 78 -4.74 11.96 -13.46
CA ASN A 78 -5.78 10.99 -13.85
C ASN A 78 -5.27 9.53 -13.81
N ASP A 79 -4.49 9.21 -12.78
CA ASP A 79 -3.86 7.90 -12.62
C ASP A 79 -4.02 7.45 -11.16
N PRO A 80 -4.91 6.49 -10.88
CA PRO A 80 -5.12 6.00 -9.53
C PRO A 80 -3.92 5.20 -9.01
N ILE A 81 -3.02 4.71 -9.87
CA ILE A 81 -1.80 4.01 -9.46
C ILE A 81 -0.88 4.95 -8.67
N ALA A 82 -0.87 6.25 -8.99
CA ALA A 82 -0.08 7.24 -8.25
C ALA A 82 -0.48 7.35 -6.76
N LEU A 83 -1.71 6.95 -6.42
CA LEU A 83 -2.22 6.92 -5.05
C LEU A 83 -1.94 5.60 -4.31
N GLU A 84 -1.64 4.52 -5.03
CA GLU A 84 -1.57 3.15 -4.50
C GLU A 84 -0.65 3.08 -3.29
N LEU A 85 0.62 3.44 -3.50
CA LEU A 85 1.67 3.29 -2.49
C LEU A 85 1.52 4.23 -1.29
N PRO A 86 1.26 5.55 -1.46
CA PRO A 86 0.98 6.43 -0.32
C PRO A 86 -0.21 5.97 0.53
N LEU A 87 -1.28 5.48 -0.10
CA LEU A 87 -2.47 5.03 0.62
C LEU A 87 -2.26 3.68 1.31
N MET A 88 -1.51 2.75 0.72
CA MET A 88 -1.10 1.51 1.39
C MET A 88 -0.31 1.81 2.67
N LEU A 89 0.71 2.68 2.57
CA LEU A 89 1.53 3.08 3.71
C LEU A 89 0.69 3.78 4.78
N THR A 90 -0.23 4.66 4.37
CA THR A 90 -1.12 5.35 5.30
C THR A 90 -2.06 4.39 6.03
N ALA A 91 -2.59 3.38 5.34
CA ALA A 91 -3.44 2.37 5.97
C ALA A 91 -2.65 1.46 6.93
N ALA A 92 -1.41 1.10 6.58
CA ALA A 92 -0.58 0.21 7.40
C ALA A 92 0.07 0.93 8.60
N PHE A 93 0.60 2.12 8.38
CA PHE A 93 1.50 2.83 9.30
C PHE A 93 1.05 4.25 9.66
N GLY A 94 0.15 4.87 8.90
CA GLY A 94 -0.31 6.22 9.20
C GLY A 94 -0.96 6.30 10.59
N ASP A 95 -0.73 7.41 11.30
CA ASP A 95 -1.49 7.76 12.50
C ASP A 95 -2.90 8.28 12.15
N GLU A 96 -3.72 8.55 13.16
CA GLU A 96 -5.08 9.07 12.96
C GLU A 96 -5.09 10.36 12.13
N ARG A 97 -4.13 11.27 12.35
CA ARG A 97 -4.06 12.55 11.64
C ARG A 97 -3.73 12.35 10.16
N VAL A 98 -2.77 11.49 9.84
CA VAL A 98 -2.36 11.18 8.46
C VAL A 98 -3.48 10.46 7.71
N ARG A 99 -4.17 9.52 8.36
CA ARG A 99 -5.34 8.83 7.77
C ARG A 99 -6.48 9.79 7.51
N GLN A 100 -6.73 10.71 8.44
CA GLN A 100 -7.74 11.73 8.29
C GLN A 100 -7.41 12.65 7.10
N ALA A 101 -6.17 13.12 7.00
CA ALA A 101 -5.69 13.90 5.87
C ALA A 101 -5.84 13.14 4.53
N ALA A 102 -5.51 11.84 4.48
CA ALA A 102 -5.68 11.03 3.29
C ALA A 102 -7.16 10.89 2.86
N ALA A 103 -8.07 10.80 3.82
CA ALA A 103 -9.50 10.75 3.55
C ALA A 103 -10.08 12.10 3.09
N ASP A 104 -9.40 13.21 3.40
CA ASP A 104 -9.76 14.57 3.00
C ASP A 104 -9.17 15.00 1.65
N LEU A 105 -8.32 14.17 1.03
CA LEU A 105 -7.81 14.44 -0.31
C LEU A 105 -8.97 14.65 -1.31
N PRO A 106 -8.94 15.71 -2.13
CA PRO A 106 -9.98 15.97 -3.12
C PRO A 106 -10.04 14.81 -4.12
N ARG A 107 -11.23 14.46 -4.60
CA ARG A 107 -11.40 13.29 -5.48
C ARG A 107 -11.02 13.59 -6.92
N GLU A 108 -11.46 14.74 -7.39
CA GLU A 108 -11.45 15.13 -8.80
C GLU A 108 -10.07 15.04 -9.47
N PRO A 109 -8.94 15.43 -8.82
CA PRO A 109 -7.62 15.35 -9.45
C PRO A 109 -7.12 13.92 -9.68
N TRP A 110 -7.67 12.95 -8.95
CA TRP A 110 -7.17 11.57 -8.93
C TRP A 110 -8.14 10.55 -9.49
N PHE A 111 -9.44 10.86 -9.48
CA PHE A 111 -10.54 9.96 -9.82
C PHE A 111 -11.38 10.45 -11.02
N GLY A 112 -10.77 11.19 -11.95
CA GLY A 112 -11.43 11.62 -13.18
C GLY A 112 -11.87 10.41 -14.02
N GLU A 113 -13.18 10.14 -14.07
CA GLU A 113 -13.76 8.88 -14.59
C GLU A 113 -13.70 8.72 -16.12
N SER A 114 -13.23 9.72 -16.87
CA SER A 114 -13.25 9.67 -18.33
C SER A 114 -12.04 8.89 -18.88
N GLN A 115 -12.29 7.69 -19.40
CA GLN A 115 -11.43 6.86 -20.27
C GLN A 115 -10.52 5.80 -19.63
N TRP A 116 -10.69 5.46 -18.35
CA TRP A 116 -9.89 4.39 -17.74
C TRP A 116 -10.29 2.98 -18.17
N HIS A 117 -9.28 2.10 -18.26
CA HIS A 117 -9.48 0.65 -18.31
C HIS A 117 -10.36 0.21 -17.12
N PRO A 118 -11.29 -0.75 -17.28
CA PRO A 118 -12.21 -1.17 -16.21
C PRO A 118 -11.50 -1.51 -14.89
N ASP A 119 -10.35 -2.19 -14.95
CA ASP A 119 -9.56 -2.53 -13.76
C ASP A 119 -9.14 -1.29 -12.96
N LEU A 120 -8.79 -0.19 -13.62
CA LEU A 120 -8.40 1.06 -12.94
C LEU A 120 -9.59 1.78 -12.32
N GLN A 121 -10.80 1.62 -12.87
CA GLN A 121 -12.02 2.13 -12.23
C GLN A 121 -12.32 1.36 -10.93
N VAL A 122 -12.12 0.04 -10.96
CA VAL A 122 -12.25 -0.81 -9.75
C VAL A 122 -11.17 -0.45 -8.73
N LEU A 123 -9.93 -0.27 -9.15
CA LEU A 123 -8.84 0.19 -8.28
C LEU A 123 -9.18 1.53 -7.63
N ALA A 124 -9.60 2.52 -8.41
CA ALA A 124 -9.99 3.83 -7.90
C ALA A 124 -11.04 3.74 -6.80
N ALA A 125 -12.05 2.89 -7.00
CA ALA A 125 -13.09 2.67 -5.99
C ALA A 125 -12.55 1.91 -4.75
N ALA A 126 -11.60 0.98 -4.93
CA ALA A 126 -10.92 0.30 -3.84
C ALA A 126 -10.06 1.26 -3.00
N LEU A 127 -9.31 2.17 -3.65
CA LEU A 127 -8.49 3.18 -2.98
C LEU A 127 -9.34 4.19 -2.20
N ASP A 128 -10.47 4.59 -2.78
CA ASP A 128 -11.45 5.43 -2.11
C ASP A 128 -12.10 4.72 -0.90
N ALA A 129 -12.36 3.43 -1.01
CA ALA A 129 -12.82 2.63 0.12
C ALA A 129 -11.75 2.54 1.22
N LEU A 130 -10.50 2.27 0.84
CA LEU A 130 -9.37 2.17 1.75
C LEU A 130 -9.19 3.45 2.57
N ARG A 131 -9.09 4.62 1.91
CA ARG A 131 -8.89 5.90 2.64
C ARG A 131 -10.01 6.18 3.65
N ASN A 132 -11.27 5.90 3.29
CA ASN A 132 -12.41 6.10 4.18
C ASN A 132 -12.41 5.10 5.33
N LEU A 133 -12.13 3.82 5.06
CA LEU A 133 -11.99 2.81 6.10
C LEU A 133 -10.84 3.15 7.05
N SER A 134 -9.68 3.55 6.55
CA SER A 134 -8.54 3.95 7.38
C SER A 134 -8.89 5.08 8.34
N ALA A 135 -9.66 6.08 7.88
CA ALA A 135 -10.15 7.20 8.70
C ALA A 135 -11.46 6.92 9.45
N ARG A 136 -11.92 5.65 9.51
CA ARG A 136 -13.18 5.24 10.16
C ARG A 136 -14.42 6.00 9.68
N ARG A 137 -14.37 6.52 8.45
CA ARG A 137 -15.49 7.22 7.81
C ARG A 137 -16.52 6.23 7.27
N PRO A 138 -17.81 6.60 7.27
CA PRO A 138 -18.83 5.77 6.67
C PRO A 138 -18.58 5.63 5.16
N LEU A 139 -18.72 4.41 4.67
CA LEU A 139 -18.76 4.11 3.24
C LEU A 139 -20.20 4.10 2.76
N ALA A 140 -20.44 4.52 1.51
CA ALA A 140 -21.73 4.29 0.88
C ALA A 140 -22.03 2.79 0.87
N ALA A 141 -23.11 2.36 1.54
CA ALA A 141 -23.38 0.96 1.88
C ALA A 141 -23.46 0.01 0.68
N VAL A 142 -23.80 0.53 -0.51
CA VAL A 142 -24.09 -0.26 -1.71
C VAL A 142 -22.83 -0.49 -2.58
N ARG A 143 -21.91 0.48 -2.61
CA ARG A 143 -20.82 0.49 -3.61
C ARG A 143 -19.84 -0.67 -3.47
N LEU A 144 -19.35 -0.97 -2.25
CA LEU A 144 -18.29 -1.97 -2.08
C LEU A 144 -18.76 -3.41 -2.35
N THR A 145 -20.00 -3.74 -2.01
CA THR A 145 -20.55 -5.07 -2.27
C THR A 145 -20.74 -5.29 -3.77
N GLU A 146 -21.21 -4.27 -4.49
CA GLU A 146 -21.34 -4.31 -5.96
C GLU A 146 -19.97 -4.41 -6.64
N ILE A 147 -19.00 -3.61 -6.20
CA ILE A 147 -17.62 -3.66 -6.72
C ILE A 147 -16.98 -5.01 -6.39
N ALA A 148 -17.23 -5.58 -5.21
CA ALA A 148 -16.74 -6.91 -4.84
C ALA A 148 -17.37 -8.02 -5.68
N ALA A 149 -18.66 -7.93 -5.99
CA ALA A 149 -19.32 -8.87 -6.89
C ALA A 149 -18.72 -8.79 -8.31
N ALA A 150 -18.48 -7.57 -8.81
CA ALA A 150 -17.78 -7.36 -10.07
C ALA A 150 -16.32 -7.84 -10.01
N ALA A 151 -15.62 -7.66 -8.89
CA ALA A 151 -14.23 -8.06 -8.70
C ALA A 151 -14.02 -9.59 -8.66
N ARG A 152 -15.03 -10.35 -8.20
CA ARG A 152 -14.99 -11.82 -8.21
C ARG A 152 -14.91 -12.39 -9.63
N SER A 153 -15.45 -11.71 -10.64
CA SER A 153 -15.30 -12.11 -12.05
C SER A 153 -13.97 -11.65 -12.68
N LEU A 154 -13.15 -10.87 -11.95
CA LEU A 154 -11.84 -10.41 -12.39
C LEU A 154 -10.69 -11.34 -11.94
N HIS A 155 -10.98 -12.44 -11.25
CA HIS A 155 -9.98 -13.41 -10.77
C HIS A 155 -9.47 -14.33 -11.90
N SER A 156 -8.80 -13.77 -12.90
CA SER A 156 -7.98 -14.55 -13.84
C SER A 156 -6.54 -14.07 -13.74
N ASP A 157 -5.60 -15.01 -13.61
CA ASP A 157 -4.15 -14.73 -13.55
C ASP A 157 -3.61 -14.02 -14.80
N ASP A 158 -4.37 -14.02 -15.91
CA ASP A 158 -4.00 -13.39 -17.18
C ASP A 158 -4.29 -11.87 -17.24
N ARG A 159 -4.77 -11.25 -16.15
CA ARG A 159 -4.99 -9.80 -16.10
C ARG A 159 -3.73 -9.02 -15.77
N PRO A 160 -3.62 -7.75 -16.20
CA PRO A 160 -2.49 -6.89 -15.85
C PRO A 160 -2.41 -6.58 -14.35
N TYR A 161 -3.52 -6.65 -13.61
CA TYR A 161 -3.60 -6.28 -12.19
C TYR A 161 -4.39 -7.31 -11.37
N PRO A 162 -3.88 -8.55 -11.20
CA PRO A 162 -4.63 -9.64 -10.57
C PRO A 162 -4.92 -9.41 -9.07
N TRP A 163 -4.15 -8.56 -8.41
CA TRP A 163 -4.29 -8.24 -6.98
C TRP A 163 -5.51 -7.35 -6.67
N ILE A 164 -6.02 -6.59 -7.65
CA ILE A 164 -7.18 -5.69 -7.43
C ILE A 164 -8.39 -6.48 -6.93
N GLY A 165 -8.62 -7.66 -7.51
CA GLY A 165 -9.74 -8.52 -7.13
C GLY A 165 -9.68 -8.94 -5.66
N ALA A 166 -8.52 -9.42 -5.23
CA ALA A 166 -8.32 -9.86 -3.85
C ALA A 166 -8.42 -8.68 -2.87
N LEU A 167 -7.86 -7.51 -3.22
CA LEU A 167 -7.96 -6.29 -2.41
C LEU A 167 -9.42 -5.87 -2.16
N VAL A 168 -10.22 -5.79 -3.22
CA VAL A 168 -11.63 -5.39 -3.10
C VAL A 168 -12.40 -6.35 -2.20
N VAL A 169 -12.19 -7.67 -2.35
CA VAL A 169 -12.81 -8.68 -1.49
C VAL A 169 -12.40 -8.47 -0.03
N GLY A 170 -11.13 -8.18 0.23
CA GLY A 170 -10.61 -7.89 1.58
C GLY A 170 -11.24 -6.65 2.21
N LEU A 171 -11.36 -5.56 1.46
CA LEU A 171 -12.03 -4.33 1.93
C LEU A 171 -13.51 -4.55 2.21
N ALA A 172 -14.20 -5.33 1.38
CA ALA A 172 -15.60 -5.69 1.60
C ALA A 172 -15.76 -6.58 2.85
N ALA A 173 -14.88 -7.56 3.04
CA ALA A 173 -14.86 -8.42 4.22
C ALA A 173 -14.59 -7.62 5.51
N LEU A 174 -13.64 -6.68 5.46
CA LEU A 174 -13.35 -5.76 6.56
C LEU A 174 -14.57 -4.91 6.93
N LYS A 175 -15.29 -4.39 5.94
CA LYS A 175 -16.51 -3.60 6.15
C LYS A 175 -17.66 -4.42 6.72
N ALA A 176 -17.75 -5.69 6.36
CA ALA A 176 -18.75 -6.66 6.81
C ALA A 176 -18.39 -7.33 8.15
N ALA A 177 -17.18 -7.09 8.68
CA ALA A 177 -16.62 -7.82 9.81
C ALA A 177 -16.63 -9.35 9.59
N ASP A 178 -16.30 -9.78 8.37
CA ASP A 178 -16.18 -11.19 7.98
C ASP A 178 -14.71 -11.64 8.07
N PRO A 179 -14.29 -12.31 9.16
CA PRO A 179 -12.90 -12.71 9.35
C PRO A 179 -12.45 -13.78 8.34
N MET A 180 -13.35 -14.67 7.91
CA MET A 180 -12.99 -15.76 6.99
C MET A 180 -12.69 -15.23 5.59
N ALA A 181 -13.56 -14.38 5.06
CA ALA A 181 -13.34 -13.77 3.75
C ALA A 181 -12.13 -12.83 3.75
N LEU A 182 -11.87 -12.16 4.88
CA LEU A 182 -10.71 -11.29 5.05
C LEU A 182 -9.41 -12.10 5.04
N GLU A 183 -9.31 -13.17 5.81
CA GLU A 183 -8.13 -14.04 5.85
C GLU A 183 -7.83 -14.63 4.48
N ALA A 184 -8.86 -15.17 3.80
CA ALA A 184 -8.71 -15.70 2.44
C ALA A 184 -8.23 -14.65 1.42
N SER A 185 -8.64 -13.39 1.57
CA SER A 185 -8.17 -12.27 0.75
C SER A 185 -6.72 -11.93 1.02
N ILE A 186 -6.32 -11.84 2.30
CA ILE A 186 -4.93 -11.58 2.70
C ILE A 186 -4.01 -12.68 2.16
N ASP A 187 -4.37 -13.95 2.32
CA ASP A 187 -3.62 -15.08 1.78
C ASP A 187 -3.50 -15.04 0.25
N SER A 188 -4.56 -14.65 -0.44
CA SER A 188 -4.54 -14.50 -1.90
C SER A 188 -3.55 -13.43 -2.35
N LEU A 189 -3.59 -12.27 -1.71
CA LEU A 189 -2.65 -11.17 -1.97
C LEU A 189 -1.19 -11.59 -1.67
N LEU A 190 -0.96 -12.34 -0.59
CA LEU A 190 0.38 -12.86 -0.27
C LEU A 190 0.90 -13.85 -1.32
N ARG A 191 0.05 -14.75 -1.84
CA ARG A 191 0.46 -15.66 -2.92
C ARG A 191 0.79 -14.93 -4.22
N LEU A 192 0.00 -13.91 -4.57
CA LEU A 192 0.25 -13.08 -5.76
C LEU A 192 1.59 -12.36 -5.62
N HIS A 193 1.83 -11.77 -4.45
CA HIS A 193 3.07 -11.11 -4.11
C HIS A 193 4.28 -12.02 -4.17
N GLU A 194 4.22 -13.19 -3.53
CA GLU A 194 5.28 -14.19 -3.54
C GLU A 194 5.62 -14.63 -4.97
N ARG A 195 4.61 -14.78 -5.82
CA ARG A 195 4.79 -15.11 -7.25
C ARG A 195 5.53 -13.99 -7.98
N GLU A 196 5.13 -12.74 -7.81
CA GLU A 196 5.79 -11.58 -8.42
C GLU A 196 7.24 -11.42 -7.95
N ALA A 197 7.49 -11.60 -6.65
CA ALA A 197 8.82 -11.58 -6.06
C ALA A 197 9.72 -12.67 -6.66
N LYS A 198 9.21 -13.91 -6.78
CA LYS A 198 9.96 -15.04 -7.38
C LYS A 198 10.19 -14.88 -8.88
N ALA A 199 9.28 -14.24 -9.60
CA ALA A 199 9.43 -13.95 -11.02
C ALA A 199 10.48 -12.86 -11.30
N GLY A 200 11.02 -12.22 -10.26
CA GLY A 200 11.91 -11.06 -10.43
C GLY A 200 11.19 -9.92 -11.12
N SER A 201 9.88 -9.79 -10.91
CA SER A 201 9.11 -8.63 -11.36
C SER A 201 9.44 -7.44 -10.43
N TRP A 202 10.67 -6.94 -10.53
CA TRP A 202 11.23 -5.87 -9.70
C TRP A 202 10.62 -4.49 -9.97
N GLN A 203 9.60 -4.40 -10.83
CA GLN A 203 8.87 -3.16 -11.10
C GLN A 203 8.16 -2.62 -9.84
N ARG A 204 8.07 -3.42 -8.77
CA ARG A 204 7.60 -3.04 -7.44
C ARG A 204 8.67 -3.29 -6.38
N LEU A 205 9.83 -2.64 -6.50
CA LEU A 205 10.91 -2.63 -5.49
C LEU A 205 10.45 -2.52 -4.02
N PRO A 206 9.37 -1.77 -3.68
CA PRO A 206 8.80 -1.77 -2.33
C PRO A 206 8.15 -3.09 -1.90
N GLU A 207 7.54 -3.80 -2.85
CA GLU A 207 6.82 -5.03 -2.57
C GLU A 207 7.77 -6.22 -2.50
N GLY A 208 8.86 -6.31 -3.26
CA GLY A 208 9.76 -7.49 -3.18
C GLY A 208 10.25 -7.90 -1.77
N LEU A 209 10.19 -7.00 -0.78
CA LEU A 209 10.52 -7.24 0.63
C LEU A 209 9.33 -7.27 1.60
N LEU A 210 8.21 -6.64 1.25
CA LEU A 210 7.07 -6.44 2.16
C LEU A 210 5.75 -6.41 1.39
N ALA A 211 4.80 -7.26 1.78
CA ALA A 211 3.48 -7.29 1.16
C ALA A 211 2.56 -6.21 1.75
N LEU A 212 2.67 -4.99 1.22
CA LEU A 212 1.98 -3.80 1.74
C LEU A 212 0.45 -3.91 1.69
N TRP A 213 -0.12 -4.48 0.62
CA TRP A 213 -1.57 -4.71 0.53
C TRP A 213 -2.11 -5.62 1.65
N PRO A 214 -1.58 -6.84 1.82
CA PRO A 214 -1.83 -7.69 2.99
C PRO A 214 -1.64 -6.95 4.31
N LEU A 215 -0.56 -6.19 4.46
CA LEU A 215 -0.24 -5.51 5.72
C LEU A 215 -1.29 -4.44 6.06
N ALA A 216 -1.70 -3.63 5.08
CA ALA A 216 -2.74 -2.62 5.25
C ALA A 216 -4.07 -3.26 5.72
N LEU A 217 -4.52 -4.33 5.05
CA LEU A 217 -5.73 -5.05 5.44
C LEU A 217 -5.61 -5.64 6.85
N TYR A 218 -4.47 -6.26 7.15
CA TYR A 218 -4.22 -6.87 8.45
C TYR A 218 -4.25 -5.84 9.59
N ARG A 219 -3.58 -4.69 9.40
CA ARG A 219 -3.55 -3.59 10.39
C ARG A 219 -4.94 -3.03 10.65
N LEU A 220 -5.68 -2.73 9.58
CA LEU A 220 -7.05 -2.22 9.68
C LEU A 220 -8.01 -3.22 10.33
N ALA A 221 -7.76 -4.53 10.17
CA ALA A 221 -8.53 -5.59 10.79
C ALA A 221 -8.32 -5.64 12.31
N ARG A 222 -7.07 -5.62 12.77
CA ARG A 222 -6.73 -5.61 14.20
C ARG A 222 -7.31 -4.42 14.93
N GLU A 223 -7.27 -3.24 14.31
CA GLU A 223 -7.90 -2.04 14.86
C GLU A 223 -9.42 -2.13 15.00
N ARG A 224 -10.06 -3.03 14.25
CA ARG A 224 -11.49 -3.34 14.32
C ARG A 224 -11.80 -4.55 15.20
N GLY A 225 -10.80 -5.09 15.89
CA GLY A 225 -10.95 -6.27 16.75
C GLY A 225 -11.03 -7.60 15.98
N LEU A 226 -10.72 -7.60 14.69
CA LEU A 226 -10.54 -8.84 13.91
C LEU A 226 -9.10 -9.31 14.03
N ASN A 227 -8.89 -10.62 14.16
CA ASN A 227 -7.55 -11.20 14.30
C ASN A 227 -7.32 -12.25 13.21
N PRO A 228 -6.94 -11.85 11.98
CA PRO A 228 -6.59 -12.80 10.92
C PRO A 228 -5.39 -13.66 11.34
N ALA A 229 -5.48 -14.97 11.12
CA ALA A 229 -4.44 -15.93 11.49
C ALA A 229 -3.46 -16.17 10.32
N VAL A 230 -2.75 -15.12 9.91
CA VAL A 230 -1.87 -15.17 8.74
C VAL A 230 -0.40 -15.18 9.17
N ASP A 231 0.35 -16.16 8.69
CA ASP A 231 1.80 -16.27 8.88
C ASP A 231 2.50 -16.18 7.52
N SER A 232 3.40 -15.20 7.37
CA SER A 232 4.13 -14.99 6.12
C SER A 232 5.42 -14.21 6.36
N PRO A 233 6.54 -14.59 5.70
CA PRO A 233 7.78 -13.81 5.76
C PRO A 233 7.63 -12.40 5.18
N TYR A 234 6.61 -12.16 4.36
CA TYR A 234 6.30 -10.85 3.78
C TYR A 234 5.41 -9.98 4.68
N LEU A 235 5.05 -10.47 5.87
CA LEU A 235 4.34 -9.74 6.94
C LEU A 235 5.10 -9.89 8.26
N PRO A 236 6.27 -9.26 8.40
CA PRO A 236 7.12 -9.46 9.56
C PRO A 236 6.39 -9.02 10.85
N PRO A 237 6.38 -9.86 11.91
CA PRO A 237 5.62 -9.59 13.13
C PRO A 237 5.91 -8.21 13.76
N GLY A 238 7.14 -7.71 13.64
CA GLY A 238 7.55 -6.40 14.15
C GLY A 238 6.86 -5.20 13.50
N LEU A 239 6.33 -5.34 12.28
CA LEU A 239 5.57 -4.29 11.58
C LEU A 239 4.06 -4.45 11.72
N VAL A 240 3.63 -5.65 12.12
CA VAL A 240 2.24 -6.02 12.30
C VAL A 240 1.71 -5.58 13.68
N GLY A 241 2.63 -5.38 14.64
CA GLY A 241 2.46 -5.04 16.06
C GLY A 241 1.62 -3.82 16.39
#